data_AF-A0A1I2Z7F0-F1
#
_entry.id   AF-A0A1I2Z7F0-F1
#
_cell.length_a   1.000
_cell.length_b   1.000
_cell.length_c   1.000
_cell.angle_alpha   90.00
_cell.angle_beta   90.00
_cell.angle_gamma   90.00
#
_symmetry.space_group_name_H-M   'P 1'
#
loop_
_entity.id
_entity.type
_entity.pdbx_description
1 polymer ?
#
loop_
_entity_poly.entity_id
_entity_poly.type
_entity_poly.pdbx_seq_one_letter_code
_entity_poly.pdbx_strand_id
1 'polypeptide(L)'
;MKGVTGSRYKLLPIYLKLIRNYESIYYCNQLIRVVGRRYNIRPDLDEEMEPEIRGYVYKETMAGFFRAWVLNEMHLELIKIVNEMLVAEENQIHIKTGGLSEIEFKKLLDECVTMGLLCENFINFKDEENINLYLVDTGGIFVFEEAGILYNKVNYTLSFDQRLKIYRKNIFLLENNFNKEPDKLYLLEEQVGMPQDEKYWGATFLVDMKIAKKLGFVKQVEREINKIITSYNANIFDTGTKKYIDRK
;
A
#
# COMPACT_ATOMS: atom_id res chain seq x y z
N MET A 1 13.60 9.60 -55.19
CA MET A 1 14.60 8.56 -54.83
C MET A 1 15.60 9.16 -53.85
N LYS A 2 16.11 8.31 -52.93
CA LYS A 2 16.97 8.59 -51.75
C LYS A 2 16.21 8.95 -50.47
N GLY A 3 15.62 7.91 -49.88
CA GLY A 3 15.26 7.88 -48.47
C GLY A 3 16.51 7.90 -47.60
N VAL A 4 16.55 8.86 -46.67
CA VAL A 4 17.51 8.87 -45.57
C VAL A 4 17.11 7.74 -44.64
N THR A 5 17.90 6.68 -44.67
CA THR A 5 17.84 5.57 -43.72
C THR A 5 17.96 6.12 -42.31
N GLY A 6 16.84 6.11 -41.58
CA GLY A 6 16.84 6.31 -40.15
C GLY A 6 17.78 5.31 -39.50
N SER A 7 18.84 5.85 -38.88
CA SER A 7 19.71 5.15 -37.95
C SER A 7 18.83 4.37 -36.97
N ARG A 8 18.80 3.05 -37.13
CA ARG A 8 18.39 2.15 -36.05
C ARG A 8 19.42 2.37 -34.94
N TYR A 9 19.06 3.18 -33.94
CA TYR A 9 19.70 3.10 -32.64
C TYR A 9 19.43 1.68 -32.11
N LYS A 10 20.34 0.76 -32.44
CA LYS A 10 20.54 -0.46 -31.65
C LYS A 10 20.93 0.05 -30.28
N LEU A 11 19.97 0.06 -29.35
CA LEU A 11 20.25 0.15 -27.94
C LEU A 11 21.19 -1.02 -27.61
N LEU A 12 22.48 -0.71 -27.49
CA LEU A 12 23.45 -1.58 -26.82
C LEU A 12 22.86 -1.93 -25.45
N PRO A 13 23.12 -3.14 -24.92
CA PRO A 13 22.66 -3.50 -23.59
C PRO A 13 23.40 -2.59 -22.60
N ILE A 14 22.76 -1.46 -22.26
CA ILE A 14 23.12 -0.69 -21.07
C ILE A 14 22.97 -1.71 -19.96
N TYR A 15 24.07 -2.05 -19.30
CA TYR A 15 24.05 -2.72 -18.01
C TYR A 15 23.17 -1.86 -17.11
N LEU A 16 21.89 -2.20 -17.05
CA LEU A 16 20.93 -1.49 -16.21
C LEU A 16 21.45 -1.68 -14.78
N LYS A 17 21.91 -0.58 -14.18
CA LYS A 17 22.39 -0.56 -12.80
C LYS A 17 21.19 -0.64 -11.88
N LEU A 18 21.28 -1.40 -10.80
CA LEU A 18 20.29 -1.39 -9.75
C LEU A 18 20.19 0.03 -9.16
N ILE A 19 19.01 0.62 -9.25
CA ILE A 19 18.74 1.97 -8.75
C ILE A 19 17.87 1.92 -7.49
N ARG A 20 17.89 3.00 -6.74
CA ARG A 20 16.98 3.19 -5.60
C ARG A 20 15.53 3.21 -6.07
N ASN A 21 14.63 2.65 -5.27
CA ASN A 21 13.21 2.51 -5.56
C ASN A 21 12.87 1.72 -6.84
N TYR A 22 13.73 0.78 -7.27
CA TYR A 22 13.54 0.05 -8.53
C TYR A 22 12.23 -0.75 -8.58
N GLU A 23 11.71 -1.22 -7.45
CA GLU A 23 10.49 -2.02 -7.38
C GLU A 23 9.26 -1.13 -7.49
N SER A 24 9.27 -0.01 -6.78
CA SER A 24 8.26 1.04 -6.88
C SER A 24 8.19 1.61 -8.31
N ILE A 25 9.35 1.90 -8.92
CA ILE A 25 9.43 2.36 -10.31
C ILE A 25 8.85 1.31 -11.26
N TYR A 26 9.16 0.03 -11.03
CA TYR A 26 8.63 -1.04 -11.85
C TYR A 26 7.10 -1.08 -11.81
N TYR A 27 6.48 -1.09 -10.63
CA TYR A 27 5.02 -1.05 -10.50
C TYR A 27 4.42 0.19 -11.16
N CYS A 28 5.00 1.37 -10.94
CA CYS A 28 4.53 2.61 -11.57
C CYS A 28 4.61 2.55 -13.10
N ASN A 29 5.62 1.88 -13.67
CA ASN A 29 5.74 1.70 -15.12
C ASN A 29 4.74 0.66 -15.69
N GLN A 30 4.20 -0.22 -14.85
CA GLN A 30 3.13 -1.16 -15.24
C GLN A 30 1.75 -0.53 -15.15
N LEU A 31 1.62 0.66 -14.57
CA LEU A 31 0.33 1.29 -14.27
C LEU A 31 -0.38 1.71 -15.56
N ILE A 32 -1.59 1.19 -15.75
CA ILE A 32 -2.49 1.61 -16.83
C ILE A 32 -3.43 2.71 -16.34
N ARG A 33 -4.11 2.48 -15.22
CA ARG A 33 -5.05 3.44 -14.61
C ARG A 33 -5.28 3.13 -13.13
N VAL A 34 -5.65 4.16 -12.38
CA VAL A 34 -6.20 4.04 -11.02
C VAL A 34 -7.61 4.62 -11.02
N VAL A 35 -8.59 3.86 -10.53
CA VAL A 35 -9.97 4.32 -10.35
C VAL A 35 -10.27 4.31 -8.86
N GLY A 36 -10.70 5.47 -8.34
CA GLY A 36 -11.04 5.62 -6.92
C GLY A 36 -12.54 5.70 -6.70
N ARG A 37 -13.06 4.97 -5.70
CA ARG A 37 -14.37 5.23 -5.09
C ARG A 37 -14.15 5.87 -3.73
N ARG A 38 -14.61 7.10 -3.57
CA ARG A 38 -14.41 7.90 -2.35
C ARG A 38 -15.64 8.74 -2.05
N TYR A 39 -15.96 8.86 -0.77
CA TYR A 39 -16.94 9.78 -0.24
C TYR A 39 -16.21 11.01 0.34
N ASN A 40 -16.28 12.13 -0.37
CA ASN A 40 -15.55 13.34 -0.01
C ASN A 40 -16.35 14.19 0.99
N ILE A 41 -16.00 14.12 2.27
CA ILE A 41 -16.49 15.03 3.32
C ILE A 41 -15.35 15.99 3.67
N ARG A 42 -15.65 17.27 3.84
CA ARG A 42 -14.71 18.27 4.39
C ARG A 42 -15.11 18.50 5.85
N PRO A 43 -14.43 17.84 6.81
CA PRO A 43 -14.84 17.89 8.22
C PRO A 43 -14.63 19.28 8.87
N ASP A 44 -13.93 20.17 8.16
CA ASP A 44 -13.65 21.56 8.53
C ASP A 44 -14.64 22.57 7.94
N LEU A 45 -15.65 22.13 7.17
CA LEU A 45 -16.70 23.00 6.65
C LEU A 45 -17.98 22.84 7.49
N ASP A 46 -18.41 23.94 8.11
CA ASP A 46 -19.71 24.07 8.77
C ASP A 46 -20.83 24.19 7.71
N GLU A 47 -22.08 23.82 8.07
CA GLU A 47 -23.26 23.82 7.16
C GLU A 47 -23.51 25.13 6.39
N GLU A 48 -23.02 26.25 6.91
CA GLU A 48 -23.19 27.58 6.32
C GLU A 48 -22.08 27.96 5.32
N MET A 49 -21.05 27.14 5.14
CA MET A 49 -19.87 27.45 4.30
C MET A 49 -19.94 26.80 2.92
N GLU A 50 -19.97 27.58 1.84
CA GLU A 50 -19.90 26.98 0.50
C GLU A 50 -18.53 26.29 0.24
N PRO A 51 -18.53 25.03 -0.23
CA PRO A 51 -17.29 24.33 -0.54
C PRO A 51 -16.63 24.90 -1.80
N GLU A 52 -15.33 25.15 -1.73
CA GLU A 52 -14.52 25.63 -2.87
C GLU A 52 -14.56 24.70 -4.09
N ILE A 53 -14.80 23.40 -3.85
CA ILE A 53 -14.96 22.39 -4.89
C ILE A 53 -16.37 21.83 -4.78
N ARG A 54 -17.12 21.79 -5.88
CA ARG A 54 -18.49 21.23 -5.91
C ARG A 54 -18.46 19.72 -5.67
N GLY A 55 -19.32 19.24 -4.76
CA GLY A 55 -19.49 17.80 -4.44
C GLY A 55 -19.04 17.37 -3.04
N TYR A 56 -18.65 18.31 -2.16
CA TYR A 56 -18.39 18.05 -0.75
C TYR A 56 -19.66 18.23 0.09
N VAL A 57 -19.77 17.45 1.17
CA VAL A 57 -20.87 17.49 2.16
C VAL A 57 -20.37 17.91 3.54
N TYR A 58 -21.26 18.47 4.36
CA TYR A 58 -21.01 19.03 5.70
C TYR A 58 -20.92 17.98 6.81
N LYS A 59 -20.25 18.33 7.92
CA LYS A 59 -20.04 17.44 9.08
C LYS A 59 -21.36 17.01 9.74
N GLU A 60 -22.25 17.95 10.05
CA GLU A 60 -23.48 17.71 10.81
C GLU A 60 -24.50 16.87 10.04
N THR A 61 -24.69 17.18 8.75
CA THR A 61 -25.54 16.40 7.85
C THR A 61 -25.05 14.95 7.75
N MET A 62 -23.73 14.74 7.70
CA MET A 62 -23.13 13.40 7.65
C MET A 62 -23.19 12.68 8.99
N ALA A 63 -22.97 13.37 10.09
CA ALA A 63 -23.22 12.82 11.42
C ALA A 63 -24.70 12.40 11.56
N GLY A 64 -25.64 13.13 10.96
CA GLY A 64 -27.04 12.72 10.86
C GLY A 64 -27.22 11.42 10.06
N PHE A 65 -26.59 11.30 8.89
CA PHE A 65 -26.59 10.09 8.06
C PHE A 65 -26.02 8.87 8.80
N PHE A 66 -24.83 9.00 9.40
CA PHE A 66 -24.19 7.90 10.12
C PHE A 66 -24.90 7.55 11.44
N ARG A 67 -25.52 8.52 12.14
CA ARG A 67 -26.38 8.23 13.31
C ARG A 67 -27.67 7.52 12.93
N ALA A 68 -28.23 7.81 11.75
CA ALA A 68 -29.40 7.11 11.22
C ALA A 68 -29.05 5.71 10.69
N TRP A 69 -27.80 5.49 10.28
CA TRP A 69 -27.29 4.20 9.84
C TRP A 69 -26.82 3.36 11.03
N VAL A 70 -27.45 2.22 11.28
CA VAL A 70 -27.01 1.31 12.36
C VAL A 70 -25.77 0.55 11.87
N LEU A 71 -24.59 1.15 12.03
CA LEU A 71 -23.31 0.46 11.89
C LEU A 71 -23.28 -0.70 12.87
N ASN A 72 -23.15 -1.92 12.35
CA ASN A 72 -22.95 -3.09 13.21
C ASN A 72 -21.46 -3.22 13.59
N GLU A 73 -21.17 -4.05 14.58
CA GLU A 73 -19.81 -4.28 15.09
C GLU A 73 -18.85 -4.78 14.00
N MET A 74 -19.35 -5.47 12.97
CA MET A 74 -18.53 -5.98 11.88
C MET A 74 -17.99 -4.88 10.97
N HIS A 75 -18.79 -3.83 10.70
CA HIS A 75 -18.30 -2.65 9.97
C HIS A 75 -17.16 -2.00 10.74
N LEU A 76 -17.37 -1.80 12.05
CA LEU A 76 -16.38 -1.18 12.92
C LEU A 76 -15.07 -2.00 12.98
N GLU A 77 -15.18 -3.32 13.05
CA GLU A 77 -14.01 -4.20 13.08
C GLU A 77 -13.25 -4.18 11.75
N LEU A 78 -13.96 -4.22 10.62
CA LEU A 78 -13.34 -4.14 9.30
C LEU A 78 -12.58 -2.81 9.14
N ILE A 79 -13.18 -1.68 9.51
CA ILE A 79 -12.48 -0.39 9.38
C ILE A 79 -11.30 -0.26 10.36
N LYS A 80 -11.37 -0.87 11.56
CA LYS A 80 -10.22 -0.92 12.48
C LYS A 80 -9.05 -1.65 11.86
N ILE A 81 -9.29 -2.77 11.20
CA ILE A 81 -8.24 -3.52 10.48
C ILE A 81 -7.56 -2.62 9.45
N VAL A 82 -8.32 -1.90 8.64
CA VAL A 82 -7.75 -0.97 7.65
C VAL A 82 -7.00 0.18 8.34
N ASN A 83 -7.51 0.70 9.45
CA ASN A 83 -6.86 1.75 10.25
C ASN A 83 -5.52 1.29 10.85
N GLU A 84 -5.43 0.04 11.34
CA GLU A 84 -4.17 -0.54 11.81
C GLU A 84 -3.14 -0.68 10.69
N MET A 85 -3.62 -1.10 9.51
CA MET A 85 -2.78 -1.37 8.35
C MET A 85 -2.44 -0.11 7.55
N LEU A 86 -3.13 1.02 7.79
CA LEU A 86 -3.07 2.30 7.07
C LEU A 86 -3.53 2.22 5.60
N VAL A 87 -3.02 1.24 4.85
CA VAL A 87 -3.38 0.90 3.47
C VAL A 87 -3.43 -0.62 3.36
N ALA A 88 -4.60 -1.20 3.14
CA ALA A 88 -4.77 -2.65 3.09
C ALA A 88 -5.31 -3.12 1.74
N GLU A 89 -4.83 -4.27 1.28
CA GLU A 89 -5.37 -4.98 0.13
C GLU A 89 -6.53 -5.88 0.55
N GLU A 90 -7.49 -6.14 -0.36
CA GLU A 90 -8.72 -6.91 -0.11
C GLU A 90 -8.44 -8.22 0.65
N ASN A 91 -7.49 -9.03 0.17
CA ASN A 91 -7.16 -10.31 0.80
C ASN A 91 -6.54 -10.12 2.20
N GLN A 92 -5.77 -9.05 2.41
CA GLN A 92 -5.19 -8.74 3.72
C GLN A 92 -6.29 -8.46 4.76
N ILE A 93 -7.30 -7.68 4.36
CA ILE A 93 -8.46 -7.38 5.21
C ILE A 93 -9.26 -8.65 5.49
N HIS A 94 -9.51 -9.48 4.46
CA HIS A 94 -10.28 -10.72 4.62
C HIS A 94 -9.62 -11.67 5.61
N ILE A 95 -8.31 -11.89 5.48
CA ILE A 95 -7.53 -12.76 6.37
C ILE A 95 -7.58 -12.24 7.81
N LYS A 96 -7.39 -10.93 8.03
CA LYS A 96 -7.43 -10.35 9.39
C LYS A 96 -8.82 -10.35 10.00
N THR A 97 -9.86 -10.16 9.19
CA THR A 97 -11.26 -10.19 9.68
C THR A 97 -11.59 -11.59 10.19
N GLY A 98 -11.22 -12.62 9.42
CA GLY A 98 -11.48 -14.02 9.78
C GLY A 98 -12.97 -14.35 9.88
N GLY A 99 -13.29 -15.64 9.89
CA GLY A 99 -14.65 -16.14 10.22
C GLY A 99 -15.77 -15.86 9.22
N LEU A 100 -15.59 -14.98 8.23
CA LEU A 100 -16.57 -14.68 7.18
C LEU A 100 -16.31 -15.46 5.90
N SER A 101 -17.39 -15.93 5.27
CA SER A 101 -17.31 -16.40 3.89
C SER A 101 -16.91 -15.24 2.96
N GLU A 102 -16.31 -15.58 1.81
CA GLU A 102 -15.90 -14.58 0.82
C GLU A 102 -17.07 -13.68 0.36
N ILE A 103 -18.27 -14.25 0.26
CA ILE A 103 -19.48 -13.52 -0.15
C ILE A 103 -19.89 -12.51 0.92
N GLU A 104 -19.92 -12.91 2.19
CA GLU A 104 -20.27 -12.02 3.30
C GLU A 104 -19.23 -10.92 3.47
N PHE A 105 -17.94 -11.26 3.37
CA PHE A 105 -16.85 -10.30 3.43
C PHE A 105 -16.96 -9.25 2.33
N LYS A 106 -17.14 -9.67 1.07
CA LYS A 106 -17.26 -8.74 -0.08
C LYS A 106 -18.46 -7.81 0.06
N LYS A 107 -19.58 -8.33 0.57
CA LYS A 107 -20.77 -7.51 0.84
C LYS A 107 -20.48 -6.45 1.89
N LEU A 108 -19.89 -6.84 3.03
CA LEU A 108 -19.54 -5.92 4.10
C LEU A 108 -18.51 -4.86 3.65
N LEU A 109 -17.53 -5.27 2.85
CA LEU A 109 -16.51 -4.36 2.30
C LEU A 109 -17.13 -3.34 1.33
N ASP A 110 -18.02 -3.76 0.43
CA ASP A 110 -18.71 -2.83 -0.48
C ASP A 110 -19.67 -1.89 0.26
N GLU A 111 -20.33 -2.36 1.32
CA GLU A 111 -21.09 -1.51 2.24
C GLU A 111 -20.18 -0.44 2.87
N CYS A 112 -19.01 -0.83 3.38
CA CYS A 112 -18.04 0.12 3.93
C CYS A 112 -17.56 1.17 2.91
N VAL A 113 -17.35 0.78 1.66
CA VAL A 113 -16.94 1.71 0.58
C VAL A 113 -18.09 2.62 0.15
N THR A 114 -19.26 2.06 -0.09
CA THR A 114 -20.44 2.81 -0.57
C THR A 114 -20.92 3.82 0.46
N MET A 115 -20.81 3.48 1.75
CA MET A 115 -21.17 4.37 2.86
C MET A 115 -20.07 5.38 3.20
N GLY A 116 -18.91 5.35 2.51
CA GLY A 116 -17.82 6.30 2.76
C GLY A 116 -17.05 6.06 4.06
N LEU A 117 -17.13 4.85 4.62
CA LEU A 117 -16.29 4.44 5.74
C LEU A 117 -14.86 4.15 5.28
N LEU A 118 -14.74 3.54 4.10
CA LEU A 118 -13.49 3.27 3.41
C LEU A 118 -13.50 3.91 2.03
N CYS A 119 -12.32 4.26 1.54
CA CYS A 119 -12.12 4.58 0.13
C CYS A 119 -11.40 3.43 -0.54
N GLU A 120 -11.80 3.13 -1.76
CA GLU A 120 -11.22 2.07 -2.59
C GLU A 120 -10.40 2.69 -3.72
N ASN A 121 -9.24 2.11 -3.99
CA ASN A 121 -8.44 2.40 -5.18
C ASN A 121 -8.20 1.11 -5.96
N PHE A 122 -8.95 0.95 -7.05
CA PHE A 122 -8.74 -0.13 -8.00
C PHE A 122 -7.61 0.25 -8.96
N ILE A 123 -6.54 -0.54 -8.94
CA ILE A 123 -5.30 -0.28 -9.67
C ILE A 123 -5.15 -1.34 -10.77
N ASN A 124 -5.15 -0.86 -12.01
CA ASN A 124 -4.96 -1.69 -13.19
C ASN A 124 -3.50 -1.68 -13.64
N PHE A 125 -2.92 -2.87 -13.77
CA PHE A 125 -1.59 -3.05 -14.31
C PHE A 125 -1.61 -3.76 -15.66
N LYS A 126 -0.52 -3.61 -16.42
CA LYS A 126 -0.33 -4.27 -17.71
C LYS A 126 0.12 -5.71 -17.57
N ASP A 127 1.22 -5.92 -16.84
CA ASP A 127 1.90 -7.22 -16.71
C ASP A 127 1.91 -7.73 -15.25
N GLU A 128 1.01 -7.19 -14.40
CA GLU A 128 0.79 -7.57 -13.00
C GLU A 128 -0.70 -7.80 -12.70
N GLU A 129 -0.98 -8.51 -11.60
CA GLU A 129 -2.33 -8.65 -11.08
C GLU A 129 -2.87 -7.32 -10.57
N ASN A 130 -4.13 -7.02 -10.89
CA ASN A 130 -4.80 -5.83 -10.39
C ASN A 130 -4.95 -5.92 -8.87
N ILE A 131 -4.87 -4.77 -8.20
CA ILE A 131 -5.00 -4.69 -6.75
C ILE A 131 -6.03 -3.65 -6.36
N ASN A 132 -6.78 -3.94 -5.30
CA ASN A 132 -7.63 -3.00 -4.60
C ASN A 132 -6.96 -2.57 -3.32
N LEU A 133 -6.66 -1.27 -3.19
CA LEU A 133 -6.15 -0.71 -1.94
C LEU A 133 -7.25 0.08 -1.24
N TYR A 134 -7.47 -0.24 0.02
CA TYR A 134 -8.44 0.40 0.89
C TYR A 134 -7.74 1.25 1.94
N LEU A 135 -8.32 2.40 2.22
CA LEU A 135 -7.93 3.29 3.31
C LEU A 135 -9.18 3.75 4.04
N VAL A 136 -9.04 4.16 5.29
CA VAL A 136 -10.11 4.82 6.04
C VAL A 136 -10.47 6.12 5.31
N ASP A 137 -11.75 6.27 5.00
CA ASP A 137 -12.31 7.50 4.42
C ASP A 137 -13.01 8.32 5.50
N THR A 138 -13.55 9.46 5.10
CA THR A 138 -13.99 10.48 6.04
C THR A 138 -15.11 9.99 6.97
N GLY A 139 -16.02 9.14 6.49
CA GLY A 139 -17.02 8.50 7.34
C GLY A 139 -16.40 7.60 8.41
N GLY A 140 -15.36 6.84 8.08
CA GLY A 140 -14.67 5.97 9.03
C GLY A 140 -13.96 6.75 10.12
N ILE A 141 -13.44 7.94 9.81
CA ILE A 141 -12.85 8.86 10.80
C ILE A 141 -13.89 9.30 11.82
N PHE A 142 -15.10 9.68 11.37
CA PHE A 142 -16.19 10.05 12.27
C PHE A 142 -16.64 8.90 13.16
N VAL A 143 -16.78 7.71 12.58
CA VAL A 143 -17.15 6.51 13.34
C VAL A 143 -16.12 6.21 14.43
N PHE A 144 -14.83 6.40 14.16
CA PHE A 144 -13.80 6.27 15.19
C PHE A 144 -13.89 7.34 16.27
N GLU A 145 -14.16 8.60 15.90
CA GLU A 145 -14.35 9.70 16.86
C GLU A 145 -15.52 9.39 17.82
N GLU A 146 -16.67 8.97 17.30
CA GLU A 146 -17.84 8.59 18.11
C GLU A 146 -17.57 7.35 18.98
N ALA A 147 -16.82 6.38 18.47
CA ALA A 147 -16.46 5.16 19.19
C ALA A 147 -15.28 5.33 20.17
N GLY A 148 -14.65 6.51 20.23
CA GLY A 148 -13.47 6.76 21.06
C GLY A 148 -12.22 5.98 20.63
N ILE A 149 -12.13 5.59 19.35
CA ILE A 149 -11.00 4.86 18.76
C ILE A 149 -10.04 5.85 18.11
N LEU A 150 -8.74 5.64 18.28
CA LEU A 150 -7.73 6.48 17.64
C LEU A 150 -7.62 6.18 16.14
N TYR A 151 -7.87 7.20 15.31
CA TYR A 151 -7.56 7.15 13.88
C TYR A 151 -6.05 7.31 13.64
N ASN A 152 -5.42 6.31 13.01
CA ASN A 152 -4.03 6.38 12.60
C ASN A 152 -3.95 7.21 11.31
N LYS A 153 -3.71 8.51 11.47
CA LYS A 153 -3.76 9.47 10.38
C LYS A 153 -2.92 9.06 9.18
N VAL A 154 -3.59 8.86 8.05
CA VAL A 154 -2.96 8.67 6.75
C VAL A 154 -3.19 9.94 5.93
N ASN A 155 -2.12 10.57 5.43
CA ASN A 155 -2.29 11.75 4.59
C ASN A 155 -3.02 11.34 3.30
N TYR A 156 -4.17 11.96 3.03
CA TYR A 156 -4.94 11.65 1.81
C TYR A 156 -4.16 11.96 0.52
N THR A 157 -3.16 12.84 0.59
CA THR A 157 -2.22 13.17 -0.49
C THR A 157 -1.08 12.17 -0.62
N LEU A 158 -1.08 11.06 0.12
CA LEU A 158 -0.08 10.01 -0.04
C LEU A 158 -0.03 9.60 -1.51
N SER A 159 1.16 9.70 -2.09
CA SER A 159 1.39 9.31 -3.47
C SER A 159 1.25 7.79 -3.62
N PHE A 160 1.03 7.35 -4.85
CA PHE A 160 0.82 5.93 -5.14
C PHE A 160 2.01 5.05 -4.71
N ASP A 161 3.25 5.52 -4.92
CA ASP A 161 4.45 4.82 -4.48
C ASP A 161 4.49 4.65 -2.95
N GLN A 162 4.04 5.64 -2.18
CA GLN A 162 3.97 5.53 -0.72
C GLN A 162 2.94 4.47 -0.30
N ARG A 163 1.78 4.42 -0.96
CA ARG A 163 0.74 3.40 -0.69
C ARG A 163 1.24 1.99 -0.99
N LEU A 164 1.93 1.81 -2.11
CA LEU A 164 2.56 0.53 -2.46
C LEU A 164 3.57 0.07 -1.41
N LYS A 165 4.38 0.98 -0.88
CA LYS A 165 5.36 0.67 0.17
C LYS A 165 4.70 0.21 1.46
N ILE A 166 3.62 0.87 1.88
CA ILE A 166 2.82 0.44 3.04
C ILE A 166 2.22 -0.93 2.80
N TYR A 167 1.57 -1.14 1.63
CA TYR A 167 1.02 -2.43 1.23
C TYR A 167 2.06 -3.57 1.31
N ARG A 168 3.28 -3.33 0.80
CA ARG A 168 4.37 -4.31 0.83
C ARG A 168 4.83 -4.65 2.25
N LYS A 169 4.89 -3.66 3.14
CA LYS A 169 5.18 -3.89 4.56
C LYS A 169 4.07 -4.71 5.23
N ASN A 170 2.82 -4.46 4.86
CA ASN A 170 1.68 -5.20 5.39
C ASN A 170 1.67 -6.68 5.01
N ILE A 171 2.24 -7.06 3.86
CA ILE A 171 2.49 -8.48 3.53
C ILE A 171 3.35 -9.12 4.64
N PHE A 172 4.45 -8.48 5.03
CA PHE A 172 5.32 -9.00 6.08
C PHE A 172 4.62 -9.11 7.43
N LEU A 173 3.84 -8.10 7.82
CA LEU A 173 3.13 -8.11 9.10
C LEU A 173 2.14 -9.26 9.18
N LEU A 174 1.37 -9.48 8.10
CA LEU A 174 0.37 -10.53 8.04
C LEU A 174 1.00 -11.93 8.09
N GLU A 175 2.02 -12.19 7.28
CA GLU A 175 2.68 -13.51 7.21
C GLU A 175 3.41 -13.89 8.51
N ASN A 176 3.78 -12.89 9.33
CA ASN A 176 4.48 -13.10 10.60
C ASN A 176 3.61 -12.81 11.83
N ASN A 177 2.30 -12.60 11.66
CA ASN A 177 1.34 -12.32 12.74
C ASN A 177 1.72 -11.12 13.63
N PHE A 178 2.28 -10.06 13.03
CA PHE A 178 2.55 -8.81 13.74
C PHE A 178 1.35 -7.87 13.68
N ASN A 179 1.00 -7.31 14.84
CA ASN A 179 -0.06 -6.30 14.95
C ASN A 179 0.43 -4.87 14.70
N LYS A 180 1.74 -4.65 14.74
CA LYS A 180 2.38 -3.34 14.51
C LYS A 180 3.68 -3.51 13.74
N GLU A 181 4.06 -2.48 13.00
CA GLU A 181 5.33 -2.43 12.29
C GLU A 181 6.51 -2.52 13.28
N PRO A 182 7.45 -3.46 13.09
CA PRO A 182 8.68 -3.50 13.90
C PRO A 182 9.59 -2.31 13.62
N ASP A 183 10.26 -1.80 14.65
CA ASP A 183 11.15 -0.62 14.58
C ASP A 183 12.28 -0.71 13.53
N LYS A 184 12.65 -1.93 13.13
CA LYS A 184 13.75 -2.18 12.18
C LYS A 184 13.29 -2.90 10.91
N LEU A 185 12.12 -2.52 10.39
CA LEU A 185 11.61 -3.00 9.11
C LEU A 185 11.91 -2.00 7.99
N TYR A 186 12.64 -2.42 6.96
CA TYR A 186 13.03 -1.55 5.84
C TYR A 186 12.73 -2.19 4.51
N LEU A 187 12.48 -1.37 3.48
CA LEU A 187 12.46 -1.85 2.09
C LEU A 187 13.89 -1.82 1.54
N LEU A 188 14.33 -2.91 0.94
CA LEU A 188 15.67 -3.03 0.36
C LEU A 188 15.90 -1.96 -0.72
N GLU A 189 14.92 -1.74 -1.59
CA GLU A 189 14.99 -0.76 -2.67
C GLU A 189 15.28 0.67 -2.19
N GLU A 190 14.92 1.01 -0.95
CA GLU A 190 15.15 2.34 -0.39
C GLU A 190 16.58 2.54 0.09
N GLN A 191 17.32 1.45 0.35
CA GLN A 191 18.69 1.49 0.83
C GLN A 191 19.74 1.28 -0.26
N VAL A 192 19.32 0.95 -1.49
CA VAL A 192 20.23 0.81 -2.62
C VAL A 192 21.04 2.11 -2.81
N GLY A 193 22.36 2.00 -2.69
CA GLY A 193 23.29 3.13 -2.83
C GLY A 193 23.36 4.09 -1.66
N MET A 194 22.66 3.82 -0.55
CA MET A 194 22.76 4.63 0.67
C MET A 194 24.00 4.25 1.51
N PRO A 195 24.52 5.19 2.32
CA PRO A 195 25.57 4.90 3.29
C PRO A 195 25.16 3.78 4.26
N GLN A 196 26.18 3.03 4.65
CA GLN A 196 26.14 1.92 5.59
C GLN A 196 26.01 2.50 7.02
N ASP A 197 24.97 2.12 7.79
CA ASP A 197 24.56 2.73 9.06
C ASP A 197 24.27 1.65 10.12
N GLU A 198 24.77 1.83 11.34
CA GLU A 198 24.62 0.89 12.47
C GLU A 198 23.16 0.60 12.83
N LYS A 199 22.24 1.51 12.51
CA LYS A 199 20.80 1.29 12.76
C LYS A 199 20.25 0.04 12.06
N TYR A 200 20.91 -0.46 11.02
CA TYR A 200 20.52 -1.65 10.28
C TYR A 200 20.92 -2.97 10.98
N TRP A 201 21.66 -2.93 12.09
CA TRP A 201 22.04 -4.14 12.81
C TRP A 201 20.82 -4.93 13.30
N GLY A 202 20.73 -6.20 12.87
CA GLY A 202 19.60 -7.09 13.16
C GLY A 202 18.27 -6.68 12.52
N ALA A 203 18.29 -5.75 11.56
CA ALA A 203 17.09 -5.31 10.86
C ALA A 203 16.52 -6.36 9.90
N THR A 204 15.24 -6.23 9.57
CA THR A 204 14.58 -7.02 8.52
C THR A 204 14.38 -6.16 7.28
N PHE A 205 14.88 -6.64 6.14
CA PHE A 205 14.72 -6.00 4.84
C PHE A 205 13.72 -6.76 3.99
N LEU A 206 12.80 -6.01 3.39
CA LEU A 206 11.80 -6.50 2.46
C LEU A 206 12.27 -6.33 1.03
N VAL A 207 12.12 -7.37 0.22
CA VAL A 207 12.48 -7.38 -1.20
C VAL A 207 11.46 -8.19 -1.97
N ASP A 208 11.19 -7.87 -3.23
CA ASP A 208 10.45 -8.74 -4.14
C ASP A 208 11.40 -9.33 -5.19
N MET A 209 11.75 -10.59 -5.03
CA MET A 209 12.66 -11.27 -5.96
C MET A 209 11.99 -11.57 -7.31
N LYS A 210 10.65 -11.61 -7.40
CA LYS A 210 9.95 -11.75 -8.68
C LYS A 210 10.17 -10.51 -9.54
N ILE A 211 10.11 -9.31 -8.95
CA ILE A 211 10.41 -8.06 -9.65
C ILE A 211 11.87 -8.01 -10.08
N ALA A 212 12.80 -8.38 -9.20
CA ALA A 212 14.22 -8.48 -9.55
C ALA A 212 14.45 -9.42 -10.75
N LYS A 213 13.71 -10.53 -10.83
CA LYS A 213 13.74 -11.46 -11.97
C LYS A 213 13.18 -10.84 -13.24
N LYS A 214 12.01 -10.19 -13.19
CA LYS A 214 11.38 -9.53 -14.35
C LYS A 214 12.27 -8.43 -14.95
N LEU A 215 13.01 -7.71 -14.10
CA LEU A 215 13.92 -6.64 -14.52
C LEU A 215 15.32 -7.12 -14.92
N GLY A 216 15.67 -8.39 -14.70
CA GLY A 216 17.03 -8.90 -14.94
C GLY A 216 18.07 -8.44 -13.90
N PHE A 217 17.63 -8.07 -12.70
CA PHE A 217 18.48 -7.56 -11.62
C PHE A 217 18.87 -8.57 -10.54
N VAL A 218 18.46 -9.83 -10.65
CA VAL A 218 18.69 -10.88 -9.62
C VAL A 218 20.10 -10.84 -9.04
N LYS A 219 21.16 -10.91 -9.87
CA LYS A 219 22.55 -10.91 -9.40
C LYS A 219 22.97 -9.64 -8.66
N GLN A 220 22.39 -8.49 -9.02
CA GLN A 220 22.68 -7.21 -8.37
C GLN A 220 21.98 -7.12 -7.02
N VAL A 221 20.72 -7.57 -6.95
CA VAL A 221 19.93 -7.63 -5.71
C VAL A 221 20.55 -8.62 -4.73
N GLU A 222 20.96 -9.81 -5.18
CA GLU A 222 21.68 -10.79 -4.36
C GLU A 222 22.98 -10.23 -3.77
N ARG A 223 23.71 -9.40 -4.55
CA ARG A 223 24.94 -8.75 -4.06
C ARG A 223 24.64 -7.76 -2.94
N GLU A 224 23.61 -6.94 -3.09
CA GLU A 224 23.19 -5.98 -2.04
C GLU A 224 22.68 -6.72 -0.79
N ILE A 225 21.89 -7.79 -0.97
CA ILE A 225 21.44 -8.67 0.11
C ILE A 225 22.64 -9.21 0.90
N ASN A 226 23.61 -9.84 0.21
CA ASN A 226 24.77 -10.44 0.88
C ASN A 226 25.61 -9.40 1.63
N LYS A 227 25.75 -8.20 1.05
CA LYS A 227 26.43 -7.08 1.71
C LYS A 227 25.75 -6.69 3.01
N ILE A 228 24.42 -6.58 3.00
CA ILE A 228 23.63 -6.19 4.19
C ILE A 228 23.63 -7.30 5.24
N ILE A 229 23.48 -8.57 4.84
CA ILE A 229 23.55 -9.71 5.78
C ILE A 229 24.92 -9.74 6.46
N THR A 230 26.01 -9.67 5.68
CA THR A 230 27.38 -9.76 6.21
C THR A 230 27.72 -8.58 7.11
N SER A 231 27.29 -7.37 6.74
CA SER A 231 27.67 -6.16 7.47
C SER A 231 26.82 -5.91 8.72
N TYR A 232 25.59 -6.41 8.77
CA TYR A 232 24.61 -6.05 9.81
C TYR A 232 23.91 -7.20 10.50
N ASN A 233 24.26 -8.45 10.18
CA ASN A 233 23.53 -9.61 10.70
C ASN A 233 22.01 -9.51 10.43
N ALA A 234 21.64 -8.91 9.29
CA ALA A 234 20.26 -8.61 8.92
C ALA A 234 19.50 -9.85 8.43
N ASN A 235 18.17 -9.75 8.46
CA ASN A 235 17.25 -10.74 7.90
C ASN A 235 16.65 -10.20 6.61
N ILE A 236 16.41 -11.08 5.63
CA ILE A 236 15.79 -10.70 4.37
C ILE A 236 14.49 -11.49 4.21
N PHE A 237 13.40 -10.79 3.96
CA PHE A 237 12.09 -11.37 3.70
C PHE A 237 11.67 -11.03 2.27
N ASP A 238 11.39 -12.06 1.47
CA ASP A 238 10.89 -11.92 0.12
C ASP A 238 9.36 -11.76 0.14
N THR A 239 8.87 -10.55 -0.16
CA THR A 239 7.44 -10.25 -0.22
C THR A 239 6.74 -10.99 -1.36
N GLY A 240 7.46 -11.35 -2.42
CA GLY A 240 6.90 -12.06 -3.57
C GLY A 240 6.65 -13.54 -3.31
N THR A 241 7.49 -14.18 -2.47
CA THR A 241 7.34 -15.60 -2.06
C THR A 241 6.84 -15.78 -0.62
N LYS A 242 6.70 -14.68 0.13
CA LYS A 242 6.23 -14.64 1.52
C LYS A 242 7.10 -15.46 2.48
N LYS A 243 8.42 -15.45 2.27
CA LYS A 243 9.38 -16.27 3.03
C LYS A 243 10.67 -15.51 3.31
N TYR A 244 11.34 -15.88 4.39
CA TYR A 244 12.72 -15.47 4.62
C TYR A 244 13.66 -16.10 3.57
N ILE A 245 14.65 -15.32 3.13
CA ILE A 245 15.74 -15.81 2.29
C ILE A 245 16.83 -16.32 3.22
N ASP A 246 17.20 -17.59 3.06
CA ASP A 246 18.25 -18.22 3.86
C ASP A 246 19.59 -17.50 3.69
N ARG A 247 20.30 -17.35 4.81
CA ARG A 247 21.67 -16.84 4.81
C ARG A 247 22.56 -17.93 4.20
N LYS A 248 23.24 -17.59 3.10
CA LYS A 248 24.27 -18.43 2.49
C LYS A 248 25.65 -18.06 3.00
#